data_AF-A0A6G0W1K2-F1
#
_entry.id   AF-A0A6G0W1K2-F1
#
_cell.length_a   1.000
_cell.length_b   1.000
_cell.length_c   1.000
_cell.angle_alpha   90.00
_cell.angle_beta   90.00
_cell.angle_gamma   90.00
#
_symmetry.space_group_name_H-M   'P 1'
#
loop_
_entity.id
_entity.type
_entity.pdbx_description
1 polymer ?
#
loop_
_entity_poly.entity_id
_entity_poly.type
_entity_poly.pdbx_seq_one_letter_code
_entity_poly.pdbx_strand_id
1 'polypeptide(L)'
;MPRLAKHQKYRDNIPTKDPEEYFKITLFLPLLDSFVQQLNDRFVNHQNIISGFQMLVKSSEFDEETLRELFEFYANDVDDFDRVKSETILWNRYLTYDSNIQYNNVNQMLNECNPDLFPNIYKLLQILITLPIMWGGEIIFHTSKD
;
A
#
# COMPACT_ATOMS: atom_id res chain seq x y z
N MET A 1 -1.56 -35.38 16.85
CA MET A 1 -2.39 -36.26 17.68
C MET A 1 -3.78 -35.62 17.73
N PRO A 2 -4.79 -36.21 17.10
CA PRO A 2 -6.18 -35.79 17.29
C PRO A 2 -6.52 -35.84 18.78
N ARG A 3 -7.31 -34.87 19.26
CA ARG A 3 -7.75 -34.88 20.66
C ARG A 3 -8.67 -36.08 20.87
N LEU A 4 -8.40 -36.87 21.90
CA LEU A 4 -9.22 -38.02 22.31
C LEU A 4 -10.40 -37.59 23.20
N ALA A 5 -10.98 -36.41 22.94
CA ALA A 5 -12.12 -35.93 23.71
C ALA A 5 -13.41 -36.61 23.24
N LYS A 6 -14.23 -37.12 24.16
CA LYS A 6 -15.50 -37.81 23.86
C LYS A 6 -16.55 -36.92 23.18
N HIS A 7 -16.39 -35.60 23.22
CA HIS A 7 -17.29 -34.65 22.61
C HIS A 7 -16.49 -33.45 22.07
N GLN A 8 -16.60 -33.21 20.77
CA GLN A 8 -16.04 -32.04 20.11
C GLN A 8 -17.07 -31.51 19.13
N LYS A 9 -17.64 -30.34 19.45
CA LYS A 9 -18.80 -29.79 18.71
C LYS A 9 -18.40 -28.78 17.62
N TYR A 10 -17.20 -28.21 17.72
CA TYR A 10 -16.79 -27.05 16.92
C TYR A 10 -15.53 -27.27 16.06
N ARG A 11 -14.91 -28.46 16.10
CA ARG A 11 -13.74 -28.78 15.28
C ARG A 11 -13.77 -30.23 14.82
N ASP A 12 -13.49 -30.44 13.55
CA ASP A 12 -13.39 -31.78 12.97
C ASP A 12 -12.16 -32.53 13.48
N ASN A 13 -12.33 -33.83 13.69
CA ASN A 13 -11.27 -34.72 14.11
C ASN A 13 -10.78 -35.53 12.90
N ILE A 14 -10.05 -34.86 12.01
CA ILE A 14 -9.60 -35.41 10.74
C ILE A 14 -8.64 -36.58 11.03
N PRO A 15 -8.90 -37.79 10.50
CA PRO A 15 -7.99 -38.92 10.66
C PRO A 15 -6.74 -38.66 9.82
N THR A 16 -5.59 -38.55 10.48
CA THR A 16 -4.28 -38.38 9.85
C THR A 16 -3.32 -39.47 10.29
N LYS A 17 -2.26 -39.71 9.51
CA LYS A 17 -1.30 -40.78 9.77
C LYS A 17 -0.39 -40.47 10.95
N ASP A 18 -0.08 -39.19 11.14
CA ASP A 18 0.82 -38.74 12.20
C ASP A 18 0.43 -37.34 12.76
N PRO A 19 1.05 -36.91 13.87
CA PRO A 19 0.78 -35.63 14.51
C PRO A 19 1.12 -34.39 13.69
N GLU A 20 2.14 -34.46 12.83
CA GLU A 20 2.57 -33.37 11.98
C GLU A 20 1.54 -33.11 10.87
N GLU A 21 1.05 -34.18 10.24
CA GLU A 21 -0.03 -34.10 9.24
C GLU A 21 -1.31 -33.51 9.85
N TYR A 22 -1.66 -33.90 11.08
CA TYR A 22 -2.80 -33.32 11.81
C TYR A 22 -2.64 -31.81 12.03
N PHE A 23 -1.45 -31.37 12.45
CA PHE A 23 -1.15 -29.95 12.66
C PHE A 23 -1.22 -29.16 11.35
N LYS A 24 -0.64 -29.71 10.27
CA LYS A 24 -0.65 -29.10 8.95
C LYS A 24 -2.07 -28.81 8.48
N ILE A 25 -2.95 -29.81 8.53
CA ILE A 25 -4.32 -29.69 8.01
C ILE A 25 -5.22 -28.84 8.92
N THR A 26 -5.12 -29.01 10.24
CA THR A 26 -6.10 -28.41 11.17
C THR A 26 -5.76 -26.96 11.55
N LEU A 27 -4.48 -26.59 11.48
CA LEU A 27 -4.00 -25.29 11.97
C LEU A 27 -3.20 -24.55 10.91
N PHE A 28 -2.16 -25.18 10.36
CA PHE A 28 -1.22 -24.47 9.50
C PHE A 28 -1.82 -24.01 8.17
N LEU A 29 -2.52 -24.90 7.45
CA LEU A 29 -3.16 -24.55 6.17
C LEU A 29 -4.27 -23.49 6.36
N PRO A 30 -5.24 -23.65 7.30
CA PRO A 30 -6.23 -22.60 7.55
C PRO A 30 -5.61 -21.27 7.97
N LEU A 31 -4.51 -21.30 8.73
CA LEU A 31 -3.78 -20.11 9.10
C LEU A 31 -3.16 -19.44 7.86
N LEU A 32 -2.48 -20.21 7.00
CA LEU A 32 -1.93 -19.71 5.73
C LEU A 32 -3.02 -19.14 4.82
N ASP A 33 -4.14 -19.83 4.66
CA ASP A 33 -5.27 -19.34 3.86
C ASP A 33 -5.81 -18.03 4.44
N SER A 34 -5.94 -17.93 5.76
CA SER A 34 -6.36 -16.69 6.42
C SER A 34 -5.35 -15.55 6.25
N PHE A 35 -4.05 -15.86 6.22
CA PHE A 35 -3.01 -14.86 5.94
C PHE A 35 -3.10 -14.39 4.50
N VAL A 36 -3.24 -15.31 3.54
CA VAL A 36 -3.40 -14.97 2.12
C VAL A 36 -4.64 -14.11 1.91
N GLN A 37 -5.77 -14.44 2.53
CA GLN A 37 -6.99 -13.63 2.47
C GLN A 37 -6.79 -12.23 3.05
N GLN A 38 -6.20 -12.12 4.25
CA GLN A 38 -5.92 -10.82 4.86
C GLN A 38 -4.98 -9.96 4.00
N LEU A 39 -3.97 -10.57 3.37
CA LEU A 39 -3.09 -9.86 2.46
C LEU A 39 -3.85 -9.41 1.21
N ASN A 40 -4.66 -10.28 0.60
CA ASN A 40 -5.47 -9.92 -0.56
C ASN A 40 -6.46 -8.80 -0.25
N ASP A 41 -7.21 -8.89 0.84
CA ASP A 41 -8.17 -7.86 1.25
C ASP A 41 -7.49 -6.52 1.50
N ARG A 42 -6.28 -6.53 2.08
CA ARG A 42 -5.50 -5.32 2.31
C ARG A 42 -4.92 -4.77 1.00
N PHE A 43 -4.35 -5.60 0.13
CA PHE A 43 -3.66 -5.11 -1.07
C PHE A 43 -4.58 -4.80 -2.25
N VAL A 44 -5.69 -5.52 -2.42
CA VAL A 44 -6.62 -5.31 -3.55
C VAL A 44 -7.41 -4.02 -3.34
N ASN A 45 -7.92 -3.77 -2.13
CA ASN A 45 -8.65 -2.54 -1.82
C ASN A 45 -7.75 -1.29 -1.88
N HIS A 46 -6.43 -1.45 -1.70
CA HIS A 46 -5.49 -0.33 -1.78
C HIS A 46 -4.98 -0.04 -3.19
N GLN A 47 -5.33 -0.80 -4.25
CA GLN A 47 -4.80 -0.53 -5.59
C GLN A 47 -5.17 0.87 -6.11
N ASN A 48 -6.43 1.29 -5.93
CA ASN A 48 -6.90 2.61 -6.35
C ASN A 48 -6.32 3.73 -5.45
N ILE A 49 -6.16 3.46 -4.15
CA ILE A 49 -5.52 4.43 -3.25
C ILE A 49 -4.03 4.60 -3.60
N ILE A 50 -3.35 3.51 -3.96
CA ILE A 50 -1.94 3.52 -4.38
C ILE A 50 -1.76 4.24 -5.72
N SER A 51 -2.73 4.14 -6.65
CA SER A 51 -2.64 4.89 -7.91
C SER A 51 -2.68 6.40 -7.69
N GLY A 52 -3.41 6.89 -6.68
CA GLY A 52 -3.40 8.32 -6.30
C GLY A 52 -2.00 8.85 -5.96
N PHE A 53 -1.12 8.02 -5.38
CA PHE A 53 0.27 8.43 -5.09
C PHE A 53 1.12 8.63 -6.35
N GLN A 54 0.69 8.13 -7.52
CA GLN A 54 1.44 8.30 -8.76
C GLN A 54 1.59 9.78 -9.13
N MET A 55 0.59 10.61 -8.82
CA MET A 55 0.61 12.07 -9.02
C MET A 55 1.67 12.79 -8.19
N LEU A 56 2.16 12.16 -7.11
CA LEU A 56 3.20 12.70 -6.22
C LEU A 56 4.60 12.24 -6.64
N VAL A 57 4.70 11.07 -7.26
CA VAL A 57 5.98 10.40 -7.57
C VAL A 57 6.40 10.66 -9.01
N LYS A 58 5.45 10.77 -9.93
CA LYS A 58 5.72 11.04 -11.34
C LYS A 58 4.95 12.26 -11.79
N SER A 59 5.53 12.95 -12.76
CA SER A 59 4.79 13.95 -13.53
C SER A 59 3.71 13.23 -14.34
N SER A 60 2.53 13.07 -13.78
CA SER A 60 1.34 12.58 -14.46
C SER A 60 0.36 13.73 -14.67
N GLU A 61 -0.63 13.51 -15.53
CA GLU A 61 -1.76 14.42 -15.59
C GLU A 61 -2.42 14.50 -14.20
N PHE A 62 -2.85 15.71 -13.83
CA PHE A 62 -3.55 15.92 -12.58
C PHE A 62 -4.97 15.38 -12.70
N ASP A 63 -5.34 14.46 -11.82
CA ASP A 63 -6.68 13.91 -11.72
C ASP A 63 -7.26 14.19 -10.33
N GLU A 64 -8.37 14.92 -10.30
CA GLU A 64 -9.02 15.34 -9.07
C GLU A 64 -9.76 14.18 -8.39
N GLU A 65 -10.29 13.23 -9.16
CA GLU A 65 -11.08 12.13 -8.62
C GLU A 65 -10.19 11.16 -7.84
N THR A 66 -9.06 10.74 -8.44
CA THR A 66 -8.06 9.91 -7.76
C THR A 66 -7.41 10.62 -6.58
N LEU A 67 -7.16 11.92 -6.67
CA LEU A 67 -6.67 12.69 -5.52
C LEU A 67 -7.71 12.74 -4.39
N ARG A 68 -9.01 12.83 -4.72
CA ARG A 68 -10.08 12.85 -3.72
C ARG A 68 -10.20 11.50 -3.02
N GLU A 69 -10.11 10.39 -3.73
CA GLU A 69 -10.08 9.05 -3.12
C GLU A 69 -8.88 8.88 -2.17
N LEU A 70 -7.69 9.33 -2.60
CA LEU A 70 -6.49 9.32 -1.76
C LEU A 70 -6.67 10.17 -0.50
N PHE A 71 -7.21 11.38 -0.66
CA PHE A 71 -7.50 12.30 0.44
C PHE A 71 -8.49 11.69 1.43
N GLU A 72 -9.62 11.15 0.97
CA GLU A 72 -10.63 10.56 1.84
C GLU A 72 -10.06 9.41 2.68
N PHE A 73 -9.16 8.62 2.10
CA PHE A 73 -8.50 7.53 2.81
C PHE A 73 -7.53 8.02 3.89
N TYR A 74 -6.79 9.10 3.63
CA TYR A 74 -5.79 9.67 4.55
C TYR A 74 -6.24 10.97 5.23
N ALA A 75 -7.55 11.24 5.29
CA ALA A 75 -8.10 12.52 5.76
C ALA A 75 -7.73 12.87 7.21
N ASN A 76 -7.35 11.87 8.02
CA ASN A 76 -6.90 12.08 9.40
C ASN A 76 -5.41 12.48 9.50
N ASP A 77 -4.65 12.26 8.43
CA ASP A 77 -3.20 12.49 8.40
C ASP A 77 -2.81 13.78 7.69
N VAL A 78 -3.69 14.35 6.86
CA VAL A 78 -3.48 15.57 6.06
C VAL A 78 -4.47 16.68 6.42
N ASP A 79 -4.19 17.90 5.96
CA ASP A 79 -5.08 19.07 6.08
C ASP A 79 -6.30 18.95 5.13
N ASP A 80 -7.10 20.02 5.03
CA ASP A 80 -8.24 20.10 4.12
C ASP A 80 -7.89 19.81 2.65
N PHE A 81 -8.88 19.29 1.92
CA PHE A 81 -8.71 18.88 0.53
C PHE A 81 -8.21 20.02 -0.38
N ASP A 82 -8.64 21.27 -0.14
CA ASP A 82 -8.24 22.40 -0.97
C ASP A 82 -6.73 22.70 -0.84
N ARG A 83 -6.18 22.58 0.38
CA ARG A 83 -4.73 22.66 0.61
C ARG A 83 -3.99 21.51 -0.06
N VAL A 84 -4.44 20.27 0.14
CA VAL A 84 -3.84 19.08 -0.48
C VAL A 84 -3.83 19.19 -2.01
N LYS A 85 -4.94 19.65 -2.59
CA LYS A 85 -5.08 19.90 -4.02
C LYS A 85 -4.11 20.96 -4.51
N SER A 86 -4.05 22.10 -3.82
CA SER A 86 -3.17 23.21 -4.19
C SER A 86 -1.70 22.80 -4.14
N GLU A 87 -1.28 22.11 -3.07
CA GLU A 87 0.08 21.59 -2.95
C GLU A 87 0.40 20.55 -4.01
N THR A 88 -0.52 19.63 -4.30
CA THR A 88 -0.32 18.59 -5.34
C THR A 88 -0.09 19.21 -6.72
N ILE A 89 -0.88 20.23 -7.08
CA ILE A 89 -0.72 20.94 -8.35
C ILE A 89 0.64 21.67 -8.41
N LEU A 90 1.03 22.34 -7.32
CA LEU A 90 2.31 23.05 -7.26
C LEU A 90 3.50 22.09 -7.29
N TRP A 91 3.42 20.98 -6.56
CA TRP A 91 4.42 19.92 -6.53
C TRP A 91 4.60 19.29 -7.92
N ASN A 92 3.50 18.93 -8.59
CA ASN A 92 3.58 18.36 -9.93
C ASN A 92 4.20 19.36 -10.93
N ARG A 93 3.84 20.65 -10.85
CA ARG A 93 4.50 21.70 -11.63
C ARG A 93 6.00 21.77 -11.35
N TYR A 94 6.41 21.71 -10.09
CA TYR A 94 7.82 21.68 -9.69
C TYR A 94 8.56 20.49 -10.31
N LEU A 95 7.96 19.30 -10.31
CA LEU A 95 8.51 18.10 -10.97
C LEU A 95 8.61 18.25 -12.49
N THR A 96 7.64 18.91 -13.14
CA THR A 96 7.65 19.09 -14.60
C THR A 96 8.56 20.23 -15.08
N TYR A 97 8.86 21.22 -14.23
CA TYR A 97 9.53 22.45 -14.64
C TYR A 97 11.00 22.24 -14.99
N ASP A 98 11.69 21.37 -14.27
CA ASP A 98 13.09 21.05 -14.52
C ASP A 98 13.20 19.59 -14.98
N SER A 99 13.46 19.40 -16.27
CA SER A 99 13.65 18.09 -16.89
C SER A 99 14.82 17.29 -16.29
N ASN A 100 15.67 17.91 -15.46
CA ASN A 100 16.74 17.22 -14.73
C ASN A 100 16.28 16.66 -13.38
N ILE A 101 15.12 17.07 -12.86
CA ILE A 101 14.56 16.56 -11.60
C ILE A 101 13.86 15.22 -11.90
N GLN A 102 14.66 14.16 -11.97
CA GLN A 102 14.17 12.80 -11.97
C GLN A 102 14.65 12.10 -10.70
N TYR A 103 13.72 11.89 -9.79
CA TYR A 103 14.01 11.13 -8.57
C TYR A 103 13.96 9.64 -8.88
N ASN A 104 15.04 8.94 -8.56
CA ASN A 104 15.14 7.50 -8.79
C ASN A 104 14.36 6.69 -7.76
N ASN A 105 14.02 7.29 -6.62
CA ASN A 105 13.34 6.60 -5.53
C ASN A 105 12.53 7.58 -4.65
N VAL A 106 11.47 7.09 -4.01
CA VAL A 106 10.56 7.89 -3.17
C VAL A 106 11.31 8.50 -1.97
N ASN A 107 12.31 7.80 -1.42
CA ASN A 107 13.15 8.34 -0.34
C ASN A 107 13.92 9.60 -0.76
N GLN A 108 14.38 9.67 -2.01
CA GLN A 108 15.05 10.85 -2.54
C GLN A 108 14.06 12.01 -2.67
N MET A 109 12.84 11.73 -3.14
CA MET A 109 11.76 12.73 -3.19
C MET A 109 11.46 13.30 -1.80
N LEU A 110 11.34 12.43 -0.78
CA LEU A 110 11.06 12.86 0.58
C LEU A 110 12.15 13.77 1.15
N ASN A 111 13.42 13.47 0.88
CA ASN A 111 14.55 14.28 1.38
C ASN A 111 14.63 15.66 0.72
N GLU A 112 14.22 15.77 -0.54
CA GLU A 112 14.25 17.00 -1.34
C GLU A 112 12.94 17.80 -1.23
N CYS A 113 11.86 17.15 -0.80
CA CYS A 113 10.59 17.79 -0.51
C CYS A 113 10.72 18.69 0.72
N ASN A 114 10.54 19.99 0.53
CA ASN A 114 10.58 20.95 1.62
C ASN A 114 9.28 20.85 2.47
N PRO A 115 9.35 20.44 3.75
CA PRO A 115 8.17 20.24 4.59
C PRO A 115 7.47 21.55 4.97
N ASP A 116 8.14 22.71 4.90
CA ASP A 116 7.52 24.01 5.18
C ASP A 116 6.70 24.51 3.99
N LEU A 117 7.08 24.13 2.76
CA LEU A 117 6.39 24.51 1.52
C LEU A 117 5.31 23.51 1.11
N PHE A 118 5.54 22.23 1.37
CA PHE A 118 4.65 21.14 0.97
C PHE A 118 4.37 20.16 2.13
N PRO A 119 3.81 20.63 3.26
CA PRO A 119 3.59 19.79 4.45
C PRO A 119 2.70 18.58 4.17
N ASN A 120 1.65 18.73 3.34
CA ASN A 120 0.74 17.64 3.04
C ASN A 120 1.39 16.61 2.11
N ILE A 121 2.14 17.08 1.10
CA ILE A 121 2.88 16.18 0.20
C ILE A 121 3.96 15.43 0.96
N TYR A 122 4.71 16.11 1.84
CA TYR A 122 5.72 15.49 2.68
C TYR A 122 5.12 14.36 3.52
N LYS A 123 3.97 14.62 4.15
CA LYS A 123 3.24 13.61 4.93
C LYS A 123 2.77 12.42 4.09
N LEU A 124 2.21 12.67 2.91
CA LEU A 124 1.80 11.62 1.98
C LEU A 124 3.02 10.79 1.51
N LEU A 125 4.15 11.41 1.22
CA LEU A 125 5.38 10.70 0.86
C LEU A 125 5.92 9.85 2.04
N GLN A 126 5.83 10.33 3.28
CA GLN A 126 6.17 9.53 4.46
C GLN A 126 5.27 8.29 4.57
N ILE A 127 3.96 8.47 4.43
CA ILE A 127 2.99 7.37 4.43
C ILE A 127 3.38 6.36 3.36
N LEU A 128 3.61 6.82 2.13
CA LEU A 128 4.00 5.97 1.01
C LEU A 128 5.23 5.12 1.32
N ILE A 129 6.27 5.68 1.95
CA ILE A 129 7.48 4.93 2.31
C ILE A 129 7.22 3.89 3.43
N THR A 130 6.26 4.15 4.33
CA THR A 130 5.90 3.20 5.40
C THR A 130 4.96 2.09 4.94
N LEU A 131 4.29 2.25 3.80
CA LEU A 131 3.48 1.19 3.25
C LEU A 131 4.38 -0.01 2.96
N PRO A 132 4.02 -1.23 3.39
CA PRO A 132 4.62 -2.45 2.89
C PRO A 132 4.11 -2.66 1.46
N ILE A 133 4.37 -1.70 0.57
CA ILE A 133 4.21 -1.88 -0.86
C ILE A 133 5.07 -3.09 -1.20
N MET A 134 4.64 -3.97 -2.08
CA MET A 134 5.47 -5.09 -2.51
C MET A 134 6.78 -4.53 -3.11
N TRP A 135 7.84 -4.42 -2.30
CA TRP A 135 9.23 -4.18 -2.71
C TRP A 135 9.77 -5.46 -3.37
N GLY A 136 8.97 -6.09 -4.25
CA GLY A 136 9.51 -6.82 -5.38
C GLY A 136 9.80 -5.75 -6.42
N GLY A 137 11.02 -5.21 -6.36
CA GLY A 137 11.49 -4.18 -7.27
C GLY A 137 11.17 -4.56 -8.72
N GLU A 138 10.46 -3.68 -9.41
CA GLU A 138 10.39 -3.52 -10.88
C GLU A 138 9.09 -2.81 -11.29
N ILE A 139 7.97 -3.00 -10.58
CA ILE A 139 6.64 -2.65 -11.14
C ILE A 139 6.37 -1.13 -11.20
N ILE A 140 6.90 -0.31 -10.29
CA ILE A 140 6.64 1.15 -10.34
C ILE A 140 7.49 1.85 -11.42
N PHE A 141 8.60 1.25 -11.87
CA PHE A 141 9.50 1.87 -12.85
C PHE A 141 9.48 1.19 -14.24
N HIS A 142 8.94 -0.02 -14.38
CA HIS A 142 8.93 -0.76 -15.65
C HIS A 142 7.68 -0.60 -16.53
N THR A 143 6.66 0.18 -16.17
CA THR A 143 5.52 0.44 -17.10
C THR A 143 5.85 1.42 -18.23
N SER A 144 7.11 1.59 -18.60
CA SER A 144 7.51 2.34 -19.80
C SER A 144 8.56 1.56 -20.58
N LYS A 145 8.15 0.48 -21.24
CA LYS A 145 8.75 -0.02 -22.48
C LYS A 145 7.66 -0.66 -23.34
N ASP A 146 7.04 0.16 -24.17
CA ASP A 146 6.82 -0.23 -25.57
C ASP A 146 8.14 -0.04 -26.33
#